data_AF-A0A6B3HDM6-F1
#
_entry.id   AF-A0A6B3HDM6-F1
#
_cell.length_a   1.000
_cell.length_b   1.000
_cell.length_c   1.000
_cell.angle_alpha   90.00
_cell.angle_beta   90.00
_cell.angle_gamma   90.00
#
_symmetry.space_group_name_H-M   'P 1'
#
loop_
_entity.id
_entity.type
_entity.pdbx_description
1 polymer ?
#
loop_
_entity_poly.entity_id
_entity_poly.type
_entity_poly.pdbx_seq_one_letter_code
_entity_poly.pdbx_strand_id
1 'polypeptide(L)'
;RQVYATRAAIERSSARLAAAGAGVRLEADPSVRVVPDQEDGTPGEPLFRVEPRFLTASGASEHAFTRDFARMVAGTDAAPLSHLAFRGPDGTVATAPVNGLHGREVTGTHHLAQALTEVADGTRPATAVTPDWAVRQAGRDPRFTGGVVGAPTPGEAYGQALSHTQDNALHGP
;
A
#
# COMPACT_ATOMS: atom_id res chain seq x y z
N ARG A 1 -21.92 -5.19 4.34
CA ARG A 1 -23.10 -5.89 3.78
C ARG A 1 -22.57 -7.04 2.91
N GLN A 2 -23.14 -8.24 2.99
CA GLN A 2 -22.74 -9.38 2.14
C GLN A 2 -23.56 -9.39 0.85
N VAL A 3 -22.96 -9.84 -0.26
CA VAL A 3 -23.59 -9.90 -1.58
C VAL A 3 -23.63 -11.36 -2.05
N TYR A 4 -24.75 -11.76 -2.64
CA TYR A 4 -24.98 -13.11 -3.17
C TYR A 4 -25.36 -13.03 -4.65
N ALA A 5 -24.83 -13.95 -5.46
CA ALA A 5 -25.12 -13.99 -6.88
C ALA A 5 -24.98 -15.42 -7.43
N THR A 6 -25.61 -15.68 -8.58
CA THR A 6 -25.42 -16.94 -9.30
C THR A 6 -24.00 -17.01 -9.86
N ARG A 7 -23.50 -18.23 -10.09
CA ARG A 7 -22.15 -18.43 -10.66
C ARG A 7 -22.00 -17.70 -12.00
N ALA A 8 -23.01 -17.78 -12.86
CA ALA A 8 -23.02 -17.10 -14.16
C ALA A 8 -23.00 -15.56 -14.03
N ALA A 9 -23.63 -15.00 -13.00
CA ALA A 9 -23.58 -13.56 -12.74
C ALA A 9 -22.19 -13.12 -12.23
N ILE A 10 -21.56 -13.93 -11.37
CA ILE A 10 -20.20 -13.71 -10.87
C ILE A 10 -19.20 -13.74 -12.04
N GLU A 11 -19.23 -14.78 -12.87
CA GLU A 11 -18.33 -14.93 -14.02
C GLU A 11 -18.46 -13.79 -15.02
N ARG A 12 -19.69 -13.40 -15.39
CA ARG A 12 -19.93 -12.26 -16.29
C ARG A 12 -19.43 -10.94 -15.70
N SER A 13 -19.63 -10.72 -14.41
CA SER A 13 -19.18 -9.49 -13.74
C SER A 13 -17.66 -9.44 -13.62
N SER A 14 -17.03 -10.58 -13.29
CA SER A 14 -15.57 -10.72 -13.30
C SER A 14 -14.96 -10.45 -14.68
N ALA A 15 -15.58 -10.95 -15.76
CA ALA A 15 -15.11 -10.68 -17.12
C ALA A 15 -15.19 -9.17 -17.47
N ARG A 16 -16.25 -8.48 -17.04
CA ARG A 16 -16.38 -7.02 -17.22
C ARG A 16 -15.32 -6.24 -16.43
N LEU A 17 -15.07 -6.62 -15.18
CA LEU A 17 -14.03 -6.01 -14.35
C LEU A 17 -12.62 -6.20 -14.95
N ALA A 18 -12.34 -7.40 -15.48
CA ALA A 18 -11.09 -7.69 -16.18
C ALA A 18 -10.93 -6.83 -17.44
N ALA A 19 -11.98 -6.72 -18.26
CA ALA A 19 -11.95 -5.88 -19.47
C ALA A 19 -11.78 -4.39 -19.15
N ALA A 20 -12.26 -3.93 -17.99
CA ALA A 20 -12.07 -2.57 -17.50
C ALA A 20 -10.72 -2.34 -16.81
N GLY A 21 -9.87 -3.36 -16.67
CA GLY A 21 -8.60 -3.24 -15.96
C GLY A 21 -8.75 -2.94 -14.46
N ALA A 22 -9.88 -3.32 -13.84
CA ALA A 22 -10.22 -2.91 -12.49
C ALA A 22 -9.34 -3.55 -11.39
N GLY A 23 -8.48 -4.52 -11.74
CA GLY A 23 -7.63 -5.23 -10.77
C GLY A 23 -8.39 -6.10 -9.77
N VAL A 24 -9.70 -6.31 -9.96
CA VAL A 24 -10.56 -7.11 -9.09
C VAL A 24 -11.20 -8.25 -9.86
N ARG A 25 -11.16 -9.46 -9.29
CA ARG A 25 -11.93 -10.61 -9.72
C ARG A 25 -12.93 -11.01 -8.64
N LEU A 26 -14.16 -11.27 -9.02
CA LEU A 26 -15.16 -11.81 -8.11
C LEU A 26 -15.10 -13.34 -8.14
N GLU A 27 -15.15 -13.95 -6.96
CA GLU A 27 -15.19 -15.39 -6.76
C GLU A 27 -16.43 -15.78 -5.98
N ALA A 28 -16.96 -16.97 -6.28
CA ALA A 28 -18.00 -17.59 -5.48
C ALA A 28 -17.34 -18.33 -4.31
N ASP A 29 -17.75 -18.05 -3.07
CA ASP A 29 -17.45 -18.91 -1.95
C ASP A 29 -18.41 -20.11 -1.96
N PRO A 30 -17.94 -21.33 -2.28
CA PRO A 30 -18.80 -22.50 -2.36
C PRO A 30 -19.29 -22.99 -0.99
N SER A 31 -18.65 -22.55 0.11
CA SER A 31 -19.01 -22.93 1.47
C SER A 31 -20.24 -22.19 1.99
N VAL A 32 -20.60 -21.05 1.39
CA VAL A 32 -21.75 -20.23 1.77
C VAL A 32 -22.67 -20.02 0.58
N ARG A 33 -23.78 -20.78 0.55
CA ARG A 33 -24.82 -20.69 -0.47
C ARG A 33 -26.21 -20.48 0.12
N VAL A 34 -27.05 -19.75 -0.60
CA VAL A 34 -28.48 -19.58 -0.34
C VAL A 34 -29.23 -20.11 -1.56
N VAL A 35 -30.23 -20.96 -1.33
CA VAL A 35 -31.09 -21.49 -2.39
C VAL A 35 -32.48 -20.90 -2.16
N PRO A 36 -32.90 -19.88 -2.91
CA PRO A 36 -34.25 -19.35 -2.81
C PRO A 36 -35.23 -20.32 -3.47
N ASP A 37 -36.44 -20.42 -2.93
CA ASP A 37 -37.52 -21.16 -3.58
C ASP A 37 -38.07 -20.36 -4.78
N GLN A 38 -38.49 -21.07 -5.82
CA GLN A 38 -39.26 -20.53 -6.92
C GLN A 38 -40.72 -20.32 -6.50
N GLU A 39 -41.51 -19.60 -7.31
CA GLU A 39 -42.92 -19.34 -7.02
C GLU A 39 -43.77 -20.62 -6.89
N ASP A 40 -43.36 -21.70 -7.55
CA ASP A 40 -43.99 -23.02 -7.48
C ASP A 40 -43.50 -23.88 -6.30
N GLY A 41 -42.65 -23.33 -5.43
CA GLY A 41 -42.07 -24.00 -4.27
C GLY A 41 -40.93 -24.95 -4.59
N THR A 42 -40.48 -25.03 -5.85
CA THR A 42 -39.29 -25.81 -6.20
C THR A 42 -38.00 -25.03 -5.90
N PRO A 43 -36.87 -25.70 -5.62
CA PRO A 43 -35.61 -25.00 -5.36
C PRO A 43 -35.11 -24.24 -6.60
N GLY A 44 -34.81 -22.95 -6.44
CA GLY A 44 -34.22 -22.11 -7.48
C GLY A 44 -32.71 -22.30 -7.67
N GLU A 45 -32.13 -21.45 -8.51
CA GLU A 45 -30.67 -21.47 -8.75
C GLU A 45 -29.90 -21.03 -7.48
N PRO A 46 -28.86 -21.78 -7.07
CA PRO A 46 -28.05 -21.40 -5.91
C PRO A 46 -27.36 -20.05 -6.08
N LEU A 47 -27.50 -19.20 -5.06
CA LEU A 47 -26.75 -17.96 -4.92
C LEU A 47 -25.56 -18.19 -3.99
N PHE A 48 -24.38 -17.78 -4.42
CA PHE A 48 -23.14 -17.94 -3.67
C PHE A 48 -22.72 -16.60 -3.09
N ARG A 49 -22.14 -16.62 -1.88
CA ARG A 49 -21.50 -15.42 -1.33
C ARG A 49 -20.39 -14.98 -2.29
N VAL A 50 -20.42 -13.71 -2.69
CA VAL A 50 -19.43 -13.12 -3.59
C VAL A 50 -18.27 -12.59 -2.77
N GLU A 51 -17.05 -13.06 -3.07
CA GLU A 51 -15.82 -12.54 -2.47
C GLU A 51 -14.96 -11.83 -3.53
N PRO A 52 -14.49 -10.60 -3.26
CA PRO A 52 -13.54 -9.94 -4.13
C PRO A 52 -12.12 -10.49 -3.89
N ARG A 53 -11.42 -10.78 -4.98
CA ARG A 53 -9.98 -11.01 -5.02
C ARG A 53 -9.32 -9.85 -5.75
N PHE A 54 -8.35 -9.24 -5.11
CA PHE A 54 -7.52 -8.21 -5.73
C PHE A 54 -6.32 -8.88 -6.37
N LEU A 55 -6.08 -8.52 -7.63
CA LEU A 55 -5.11 -9.19 -8.49
C LEU A 55 -4.00 -8.22 -8.89
N THR A 56 -2.75 -8.62 -8.72
CA THR A 56 -1.61 -7.89 -9.28
C THR A 56 -1.69 -7.82 -10.80
N ALA A 57 -0.82 -7.02 -11.44
CA ALA A 57 -0.72 -6.96 -12.90
C ALA A 57 -0.43 -8.33 -13.56
N SER A 58 0.16 -9.28 -12.83
CA SER A 58 0.37 -10.66 -13.31
C SER A 58 -0.82 -11.60 -13.09
N GLY A 59 -1.92 -11.11 -12.52
CA GLY A 59 -3.12 -11.90 -12.21
C GLY A 59 -3.01 -12.74 -10.93
N ALA A 60 -1.95 -12.57 -10.13
CA ALA A 60 -1.78 -13.25 -8.85
C ALA A 60 -2.60 -12.54 -7.75
N SER A 61 -3.18 -13.30 -6.82
CA SER A 61 -3.90 -12.75 -5.68
C SER A 61 -2.94 -11.96 -4.78
N GLU A 62 -3.24 -10.69 -4.53
CA GLU A 62 -2.47 -9.87 -3.60
C GLU A 62 -3.04 -10.02 -2.19
N HIS A 63 -2.32 -10.74 -1.32
CA HIS A 63 -2.66 -10.88 0.11
C HIS A 63 -2.05 -9.76 0.98
N ALA A 64 -1.23 -8.90 0.40
CA ALA A 64 -0.51 -7.88 1.13
C ALA A 64 -1.14 -6.52 0.84
N PHE A 65 -1.48 -5.79 1.91
CA PHE A 65 -1.79 -4.35 1.85
C PHE A 65 -0.51 -3.60 1.43
N THR A 66 -0.20 -3.63 0.14
CA THR A 66 0.96 -2.96 -0.44
C THR A 66 0.53 -1.61 -1.03
N ARG A 67 1.52 -0.78 -1.38
CA ARG A 67 1.27 0.39 -2.20
C ARG A 67 0.73 0.01 -3.58
N ASP A 68 1.05 -1.18 -4.10
CA ASP A 68 0.59 -1.62 -5.41
C ASP A 68 -0.91 -1.92 -5.39
N PHE A 69 -1.43 -2.45 -4.28
CA PHE A 69 -2.87 -2.51 -4.00
C PHE A 69 -3.52 -1.11 -3.97
N ALA A 70 -2.90 -0.15 -3.28
CA ALA A 70 -3.41 1.23 -3.24
C ALA A 70 -3.42 1.89 -4.63
N ARG A 71 -2.40 1.63 -5.47
CA ARG A 71 -2.35 2.10 -6.87
C ARG A 71 -3.43 1.45 -7.73
N MET A 72 -3.68 0.16 -7.55
CA MET A 72 -4.75 -0.56 -8.24
C MET A 72 -6.11 0.05 -7.93
N VAL A 73 -6.39 0.36 -6.66
CA VAL A 73 -7.63 1.01 -6.22
C VAL A 73 -7.74 2.45 -6.74
N ALA A 74 -6.63 3.18 -6.78
CA ALA A 74 -6.59 4.56 -7.28
C ALA A 74 -6.77 4.70 -8.80
N GLY A 75 -6.71 3.60 -9.55
CA GLY A 75 -6.84 3.57 -11.01
C GLY A 75 -5.52 3.77 -11.76
N THR A 76 -5.47 3.29 -13.00
CA THR A 76 -4.27 3.32 -13.87
C THR A 76 -3.84 4.71 -14.31
N ASP A 77 -4.72 5.71 -14.17
CA ASP A 77 -4.45 7.10 -14.55
C ASP A 77 -3.67 7.86 -13.48
N ALA A 78 -3.48 7.28 -12.29
CA ALA A 78 -2.63 7.86 -11.27
C ALA A 78 -1.15 7.74 -11.68
N ALA A 79 -0.52 8.88 -11.94
CA ALA A 79 0.91 8.95 -12.23
C ALA A 79 1.71 8.25 -11.11
N PRO A 80 2.72 7.43 -11.45
CA PRO A 80 3.56 6.79 -10.45
C PRO A 80 4.24 7.84 -9.57
N LEU A 81 4.43 7.50 -8.29
CA LEU A 81 5.20 8.34 -7.37
C LEU A 81 6.58 8.62 -7.97
N SER A 82 6.84 9.91 -8.22
CA SER A 82 8.06 10.39 -8.88
C SER A 82 8.86 11.37 -8.02
N HIS A 83 8.22 12.01 -7.03
CA HIS A 83 8.85 13.02 -6.20
C HIS A 83 8.38 12.96 -4.75
N LEU A 84 9.29 13.27 -3.83
CA LEU A 84 8.96 13.70 -2.48
C LEU A 84 8.93 15.23 -2.45
N ALA A 85 8.00 15.81 -1.71
CA ALA A 85 7.92 17.24 -1.47
C ALA A 85 8.18 17.53 0.00
N PHE A 86 9.18 18.36 0.28
CA PHE A 86 9.52 18.84 1.62
C PHE A 86 9.07 20.28 1.76
N ARG A 87 8.29 20.58 2.80
CA ARG A 87 7.80 21.93 3.08
C ARG A 87 8.42 22.46 4.37
N GLY A 88 8.98 23.67 4.28
CA GLY A 88 9.42 24.44 5.43
C GLY A 88 8.26 25.16 6.11
N PRO A 89 8.41 25.57 7.37
CA PRO A 89 7.40 26.34 8.11
C PRO A 89 7.18 27.75 7.53
N ASP A 90 8.14 28.25 6.76
CA ASP A 90 8.11 29.51 6.01
C ASP A 90 7.36 29.39 4.66
N GLY A 91 6.85 28.20 4.32
CA GLY A 91 6.20 27.93 3.04
C GLY A 91 7.17 27.54 1.92
N THR A 92 8.48 27.47 2.17
CA THR A 92 9.46 27.00 1.19
C THR A 92 9.17 25.55 0.81
N VAL A 93 9.19 25.22 -0.48
CA VAL A 93 8.99 23.86 -1.00
C VAL A 93 10.20 23.44 -1.81
N ALA A 94 10.74 22.25 -1.49
CA ALA A 94 11.78 21.60 -2.27
C ALA A 94 11.36 20.18 -2.62
N THR A 95 11.70 19.71 -3.81
CA THR A 95 11.34 18.36 -4.29
C THR A 95 12.56 17.52 -4.57
N ALA A 96 12.51 16.24 -4.20
CA ALA A 96 13.53 15.26 -4.57
C ALA A 96 12.93 14.21 -5.51
N PRO A 97 13.62 13.84 -6.60
CA PRO A 97 13.19 12.72 -7.43
C PRO A 97 13.29 11.42 -6.64
N VAL A 98 12.28 10.57 -6.75
CA VAL A 98 12.24 9.23 -6.15
C VAL A 98 11.60 8.25 -7.12
N ASN A 99 11.85 6.98 -6.90
CA ASN A 99 11.19 5.90 -7.62
C ASN A 99 10.39 5.05 -6.64
N GLY A 100 9.07 5.00 -6.87
CA GLY A 100 8.15 4.11 -6.17
C GLY A 100 7.63 2.99 -7.08
N LEU A 101 8.46 2.34 -7.88
CA LEU A 101 8.07 1.16 -8.67
C LEU A 101 8.16 -0.13 -7.84
N HIS A 102 9.05 -0.20 -6.85
CA HIS A 102 9.15 -1.37 -5.97
C HIS A 102 8.03 -1.39 -4.93
N GLY A 103 7.24 -2.47 -4.84
CA GLY A 103 5.98 -2.53 -4.06
C GLY A 103 6.07 -2.21 -2.55
N ARG A 104 7.29 -2.17 -1.99
CA ARG A 104 7.55 -1.92 -0.57
C ARG A 104 8.52 -0.76 -0.28
N GLU A 105 9.18 -0.24 -1.31
CA GLU A 105 10.25 0.75 -1.12
C GLU A 105 10.03 1.96 -2.04
N VAL A 106 10.34 3.13 -1.50
CA VAL A 106 10.51 4.37 -2.26
C VAL A 106 11.98 4.74 -2.13
N THR A 107 12.68 4.94 -3.24
CA THR A 107 14.11 5.28 -3.18
C THR A 107 14.34 6.58 -2.42
N GLY A 108 15.50 6.72 -1.77
CA GLY A 108 15.88 7.91 -1.01
C GLY A 108 15.28 8.02 0.39
N THR A 109 14.14 7.39 0.69
CA THR A 109 13.52 7.50 2.03
C THR A 109 14.38 6.89 3.13
N HIS A 110 15.16 5.86 2.81
CA HIS A 110 16.10 5.27 3.76
C HIS A 110 17.18 6.27 4.21
N HIS A 111 17.87 6.91 3.27
CA HIS A 111 18.91 7.89 3.61
C HIS A 111 18.35 9.11 4.35
N LEU A 112 17.13 9.54 4.00
CA LEU A 112 16.45 10.59 4.75
C LEU A 112 16.18 10.15 6.20
N ALA A 113 15.61 8.95 6.39
CA ALA A 113 15.33 8.43 7.73
C ALA A 113 16.60 8.24 8.55
N GLN A 114 17.67 7.72 7.95
CA GLN A 114 19.00 7.62 8.59
C GLN A 114 19.53 8.99 8.99
N ALA A 115 19.45 10.00 8.12
CA ALA A 115 19.94 11.34 8.45
C ALA A 115 19.10 12.03 9.53
N LEU A 116 17.82 11.68 9.66
CA LEU A 116 16.96 12.15 10.75
C LEU A 116 17.34 11.53 12.11
N THR A 117 18.00 10.38 12.15
CA THR A 117 18.50 9.83 13.42
C THR A 117 19.57 10.74 14.02
N GLU A 118 20.40 11.39 13.20
CA GLU A 118 21.38 12.36 13.70
C GLU A 118 20.70 13.50 14.49
N VAL A 119 19.50 13.90 14.07
CA VAL A 119 18.70 14.93 14.73
C VAL A 119 18.10 14.40 16.03
N ALA A 120 17.53 13.19 15.98
CA ALA A 120 16.96 12.52 17.16
C ALA A 120 18.02 12.26 18.24
N ASP A 121 19.23 11.87 17.84
CA ASP A 121 20.37 11.60 18.71
C ASP A 121 21.07 12.90 19.16
N GLY A 122 20.60 14.07 18.73
CA GLY A 122 21.14 15.39 19.10
C GLY A 122 22.50 15.72 18.48
N THR A 123 23.01 14.89 17.57
CA THR A 123 24.28 15.12 16.85
C THR A 123 24.14 16.14 15.71
N ARG A 124 22.90 16.44 15.29
CA ARG A 124 22.55 17.52 14.36
C ARG A 124 21.47 18.42 14.96
N PRO A 125 21.61 19.75 14.92
CA PRO A 125 20.55 20.65 15.39
C PRO A 125 19.35 20.64 14.44
N ALA A 126 18.14 20.70 15.00
CA ALA A 126 16.90 20.73 14.23
C ALA A 126 16.82 21.94 13.26
N THR A 127 17.45 23.06 13.60
CA THR A 127 17.54 24.24 12.73
C THR A 127 18.33 24.01 11.44
N ALA A 128 19.14 22.95 11.37
CA ALA A 128 19.84 22.54 10.15
C ALA A 128 19.00 21.63 9.24
N VAL A 129 17.78 21.28 9.65
CA VAL A 129 16.84 20.44 8.89
C VAL A 129 15.97 21.33 8.01
N THR A 130 16.46 21.66 6.82
CA THR A 130 15.75 22.46 5.82
C THR A 130 15.18 21.58 4.70
N PRO A 131 14.20 22.06 3.90
CA PRO A 131 13.75 21.35 2.70
C PRO A 131 14.90 20.94 1.78
N ASP A 132 15.87 21.82 1.52
CA ASP A 132 17.04 21.51 0.69
C ASP A 132 17.96 20.45 1.32
N TRP A 133 18.07 20.45 2.65
CA TRP A 133 18.79 19.38 3.35
C TRP A 133 18.10 18.04 3.11
N ALA A 134 16.77 17.98 3.24
CA ALA A 134 16.00 16.76 3.01
C ALA A 134 16.12 16.27 1.56
N VAL A 135 16.12 17.19 0.58
CA VAL A 135 16.40 16.87 -0.83
C VAL A 135 17.77 16.23 -0.99
N ARG A 136 18.81 16.80 -0.38
CA ARG A 136 20.15 16.22 -0.44
C ARG A 136 20.22 14.84 0.18
N GLN A 137 19.53 14.58 1.29
CA GLN A 137 19.55 13.25 1.92
C GLN A 137 18.81 12.21 1.08
N ALA A 138 17.62 12.55 0.58
CA ALA A 138 16.89 11.65 -0.31
C ALA A 138 17.67 11.36 -1.60
N GLY A 139 18.32 12.38 -2.18
CA GLY A 139 19.13 12.26 -3.39
C GLY A 139 20.44 11.47 -3.24
N ARG A 140 20.78 10.98 -2.04
CA ARG A 140 21.91 10.06 -1.85
C ARG A 140 21.65 8.67 -2.42
N ASP A 141 20.40 8.37 -2.76
CA ASP A 141 20.01 7.14 -3.42
C ASP A 141 19.99 7.30 -4.95
N PRO A 142 21.04 6.86 -5.67
CA PRO A 142 21.06 6.96 -7.13
C PRO A 142 20.24 5.85 -7.81
N ARG A 143 19.62 4.93 -7.05
CA ARG A 143 19.00 3.74 -7.62
C ARG A 143 17.77 4.10 -8.42
N PHE A 144 17.63 3.42 -9.56
CA PHE A 144 16.45 3.55 -10.41
C PHE A 144 15.22 2.87 -9.83
N THR A 145 15.37 1.83 -8.99
CA THR A 145 14.25 1.14 -8.30
C THR A 145 14.74 0.61 -6.95
N GLY A 146 13.81 0.46 -5.99
CA GLY A 146 14.08 -0.22 -4.72
C GLY A 146 14.16 -1.75 -4.85
N GLY A 147 14.29 -2.46 -3.73
CA GLY A 147 14.23 -3.91 -3.63
C GLY A 147 15.56 -4.66 -3.83
N VAL A 148 16.70 -3.98 -3.70
CA VAL A 148 18.04 -4.56 -3.91
C VAL A 148 18.66 -5.03 -2.58
N VAL A 149 19.40 -6.14 -2.62
CA VAL A 149 20.20 -6.67 -1.49
C VAL A 149 21.15 -5.59 -0.95
N GLY A 150 21.06 -5.30 0.36
CA GLY A 150 21.94 -4.36 1.06
C GLY A 150 21.30 -3.00 1.41
N ALA A 151 20.11 -2.70 0.89
CA ALA A 151 19.29 -1.61 1.41
C ALA A 151 18.45 -2.13 2.60
N PRO A 152 18.40 -1.40 3.72
CA PRO A 152 17.69 -1.87 4.90
C PRO A 152 16.18 -1.92 4.66
N THR A 153 15.58 -2.96 5.21
CA THR A 153 14.17 -3.26 4.99
C THR A 153 13.27 -2.34 5.82
N PRO A 154 12.02 -2.11 5.39
CA PRO A 154 11.04 -1.44 6.24
C PRO A 154 10.90 -2.16 7.59
N GLY A 155 11.13 -1.45 8.70
CA GLY A 155 11.04 -1.99 10.06
C GLY A 155 12.38 -2.27 10.76
N GLU A 156 13.52 -2.16 10.08
CA GLU A 156 14.82 -2.12 10.76
C GLU A 156 14.94 -0.84 11.60
N ALA A 157 15.56 -0.94 12.79
CA ALA A 157 15.63 0.16 13.74
C ALA A 157 16.48 1.33 13.18
N TYR A 158 15.85 2.49 13.02
CA TYR A 158 16.47 3.74 12.62
C TYR A 158 16.89 4.53 13.87
N GLY A 159 18.04 4.17 14.45
CA GLY A 159 18.59 4.87 15.62
C GLY A 159 17.63 4.93 16.81
N GLN A 160 17.80 5.92 17.71
CA GLN A 160 16.93 6.07 18.88
C GLN A 160 15.51 6.58 18.53
N ALA A 161 15.29 7.08 17.32
CA ALA A 161 13.98 7.58 16.88
C ALA A 161 12.89 6.49 16.82
N LEU A 162 13.29 5.22 16.65
CA LEU A 162 12.41 4.05 16.76
C LEU A 162 12.62 3.25 18.06
N SER A 163 13.45 3.75 18.97
CA SER A 163 13.54 3.25 20.35
C SER A 163 12.32 3.75 21.12
N HIS A 164 11.15 3.26 20.71
CA HIS A 164 9.95 3.41 21.51
C HIS A 164 10.18 2.50 22.73
N THR A 165 10.48 3.11 23.88
CA THR A 165 10.21 2.40 25.13
C THR A 165 8.70 2.16 25.12
N GLN A 166 8.27 0.91 25.00
CA GLN A 166 6.86 0.57 25.15
C GLN A 166 6.47 0.91 26.58
N ASP A 167 5.79 2.03 26.79
CA ASP A 167 5.10 2.29 28.05
C ASP A 167 3.75 1.56 28.04
N ASN A 168 3.81 0.24 27.83
CA ASN A 168 2.68 -0.68 27.93
C ASN A 168 2.65 -1.32 29.33
N ALA A 169 3.05 -0.58 30.37
CA ALA A 169 2.72 -1.00 31.71
C ALA A 169 1.20 -1.01 31.82
N LEU A 170 0.62 -2.21 31.93
CA LEU A 170 -0.76 -2.40 32.37
C LEU A 170 -0.95 -1.61 33.66
N HIS A 171 -1.54 -0.42 33.56
CA HIS A 171 -2.18 0.19 34.71
C HIS A 171 -3.33 -0.73 35.08
N GLY A 172 -3.11 -1.56 36.10
CA GLY A 172 -4.16 -2.36 36.72
C GLY A 172 -5.29 -1.48 37.26
N PRO A 173 -6.44 -2.08 37.60
CA PRO A 173 -7.64 -1.35 38.01
C PRO A 173 -7.44 -0.47 39.24
#